data_AF-A0A9W8AN54-F1
#
_entry.id   AF-A0A9W8AN54-F1
#
_cell.length_a   1.000
_cell.length_b   1.000
_cell.length_c   1.000
_cell.angle_alpha   90.00
_cell.angle_beta   90.00
_cell.angle_gamma   90.00
#
_symmetry.space_group_name_H-M   'P 1'
#
loop_
_entity.id
_entity.type
_entity.pdbx_description
1 polymer ?
#
loop_
_entity_poly.entity_id
_entity_poly.type
_entity_poly.pdbx_seq_one_letter_code
_entity_poly.pdbx_strand_id
1 'polypeptide(L)'
;SLKGKVALIQRGGCKVNAKAQHAVEAGAIAVLIYNNEGDVVNTFNVDDAIKIPVVCIEKSAGDDFIKRLDEGEVITLSSDEDLIAVPSARPATVSYFSSWGPSTSLELKPTITAPGNQIYSTLPLNMGRYGIQSGTSMASPYVAGCLALLCELMPNLAIRDYTSYLRHTAKALESDKPGFILSLAQQGAGLIDMSSVTNMLNFDSYLALTTLLDSFYASDGEQFDMFNISLVNRDVVAYHVNTTYETAEQVTPFTPERTLTSEPLRRYEKMDMNNIGTNPSTLEPGEELRQNYRVTIDNLPDDEFWIVGGRVVVNLSDPQDNSFQLSFPFIAMKGMLRELPVLPPVNNPLYPHLIDPLTEEPITGNGTRTFSMEEDDFPELRFRLQYT
;
A
#
# COMPACT_ATOMS: atom_id res chain seq x y z
N SER A 1 7.10 -42.53 -9.29
CA SER A 1 7.56 -42.77 -7.91
C SER A 1 8.60 -41.73 -7.54
N LEU A 2 8.43 -41.05 -6.41
CA LEU A 2 9.36 -40.06 -5.83
C LEU A 2 10.14 -40.65 -4.63
N LYS A 3 10.18 -41.98 -4.48
CA LYS A 3 10.86 -42.66 -3.37
C LYS A 3 12.32 -42.17 -3.22
N GLY A 4 12.63 -41.60 -2.06
CA GLY A 4 13.97 -41.09 -1.74
C GLY A 4 14.34 -39.76 -2.40
N LYS A 5 13.38 -39.06 -3.01
CA LYS A 5 13.58 -37.78 -3.71
C LYS A 5 12.81 -36.65 -3.05
N VAL A 6 13.27 -35.43 -3.27
CA VAL A 6 12.56 -34.19 -2.90
C VAL A 6 11.65 -33.79 -4.05
N ALA A 7 10.40 -33.45 -3.76
CA ALA A 7 9.45 -32.97 -4.76
C ALA A 7 9.58 -31.45 -4.92
N LEU A 8 9.98 -30.97 -6.11
CA LEU A 8 9.92 -29.55 -6.47
C LEU A 8 8.59 -29.27 -7.18
N ILE A 9 7.76 -28.38 -6.61
CA ILE A 9 6.38 -28.16 -7.08
C ILE A 9 6.10 -26.66 -7.18
N GLN A 10 5.58 -26.20 -8.32
CA GLN A 10 5.14 -24.81 -8.46
C GLN A 10 3.87 -24.55 -7.65
N ARG A 11 3.79 -23.37 -7.02
CA ARG A 11 2.56 -22.86 -6.43
C ARG A 11 1.49 -22.61 -7.51
N GLY A 12 0.22 -22.81 -7.16
CA GLY A 12 -0.93 -22.65 -8.06
C GLY A 12 -1.72 -23.94 -8.29
N GLY A 13 -2.94 -23.83 -8.83
CA GLY A 13 -3.82 -24.97 -9.06
C GLY A 13 -4.55 -25.45 -7.79
N CYS A 14 -3.88 -26.19 -6.91
CA CYS A 14 -4.45 -26.71 -5.66
C CYS A 14 -3.74 -26.18 -4.40
N LYS A 15 -4.37 -26.35 -3.23
CA LYS A 15 -3.83 -25.91 -1.92
C LYS A 15 -2.48 -26.59 -1.61
N VAL A 16 -1.62 -25.89 -0.88
CA VAL A 16 -0.29 -26.39 -0.44
C VAL A 16 -0.38 -27.76 0.24
N ASN A 17 -1.36 -27.96 1.14
CA ASN A 17 -1.58 -29.25 1.80
C ASN A 17 -1.89 -30.39 0.82
N ALA A 18 -2.69 -30.13 -0.23
CA ALA A 18 -2.98 -31.14 -1.25
C ALA A 18 -1.71 -31.50 -2.05
N LYS A 19 -0.90 -30.50 -2.44
CA LYS A 19 0.39 -30.73 -3.12
C LYS A 19 1.32 -31.61 -2.27
N ALA A 20 1.45 -31.27 -0.99
CA ALA A 20 2.29 -32.01 -0.07
C ALA A 20 1.78 -33.44 0.15
N GLN A 21 0.47 -33.62 0.34
CA GLN A 21 -0.15 -34.94 0.49
C GLN A 21 0.10 -35.83 -0.74
N HIS A 22 -0.07 -35.31 -1.95
CA HIS A 22 0.22 -36.07 -3.18
C HIS A 22 1.70 -36.42 -3.31
N ALA A 23 2.61 -35.55 -2.87
CA ALA A 23 4.04 -35.84 -2.84
C ALA A 23 4.37 -36.97 -1.84
N VAL A 24 3.74 -36.97 -0.66
CA VAL A 24 3.83 -38.05 0.33
C VAL A 24 3.35 -39.38 -0.27
N GLU A 25 2.18 -39.38 -0.90
CA GLU A 25 1.62 -40.57 -1.57
C GLU A 25 2.53 -41.12 -2.68
N ALA A 26 3.25 -40.24 -3.36
CA ALA A 26 4.25 -40.60 -4.37
C ALA A 26 5.59 -41.09 -3.78
N GLY A 27 5.80 -40.98 -2.46
CA GLY A 27 6.98 -41.43 -1.73
C GLY A 27 8.09 -40.39 -1.55
N ALA A 28 7.80 -39.09 -1.73
CA ALA A 28 8.78 -38.03 -1.53
C ALA A 28 9.24 -37.95 -0.07
N ILE A 29 10.49 -37.55 0.15
CA ILE A 29 11.08 -37.38 1.50
C ILE A 29 11.01 -35.94 2.00
N ALA A 30 10.76 -34.97 1.12
CA ALA A 30 10.51 -33.56 1.41
C ALA A 30 9.82 -32.89 0.20
N VAL A 31 9.25 -31.71 0.41
CA VAL A 31 8.62 -30.89 -0.63
C VAL A 31 9.21 -29.50 -0.61
N LEU A 32 9.66 -29.05 -1.79
CA LEU A 32 9.97 -27.66 -2.09
C LEU A 32 8.83 -27.07 -2.92
N ILE A 33 8.17 -26.05 -2.38
CA ILE A 33 7.14 -25.30 -3.10
C ILE A 33 7.75 -23.99 -3.56
N TYR A 34 7.99 -23.83 -4.85
CA TYR A 34 8.46 -22.55 -5.38
C TYR A 34 7.29 -21.66 -5.78
N ASN A 35 7.37 -20.38 -5.46
CA ASN A 35 6.30 -19.44 -5.75
C ASN A 35 6.08 -19.30 -7.27
N ASN A 36 4.88 -18.90 -7.69
CA ASN A 36 4.57 -18.64 -9.10
C ASN A 36 5.00 -17.24 -9.56
N GLU A 37 5.23 -16.32 -8.61
CA GLU A 37 5.72 -14.95 -8.84
C GLU A 37 6.50 -14.42 -7.64
N GLY A 38 7.59 -13.68 -7.86
CA GLY A 38 8.29 -12.96 -6.79
C GLY A 38 8.87 -13.82 -5.66
N ASP A 39 8.87 -13.25 -4.45
CA ASP A 39 9.49 -13.77 -3.22
C ASP A 39 8.77 -15.00 -2.64
N VAL A 40 9.38 -15.61 -1.61
CA VAL A 40 8.76 -16.69 -0.83
C VAL A 40 7.47 -16.21 -0.16
N VAL A 41 6.43 -17.05 -0.18
CA VAL A 41 5.23 -16.85 0.64
C VAL A 41 5.23 -17.82 1.82
N ASN A 42 5.39 -17.27 3.02
CA ASN A 42 5.52 -18.01 4.28
C ASN A 42 4.19 -18.22 5.03
N THR A 43 3.05 -17.92 4.41
CA THR A 43 1.74 -17.83 5.11
C THR A 43 0.90 -19.11 5.05
N PHE A 44 1.51 -20.28 4.90
CA PHE A 44 0.76 -21.54 4.82
C PHE A 44 0.91 -22.40 6.08
N ASN A 45 -0.22 -22.74 6.69
CA ASN A 45 -0.27 -23.80 7.68
C ASN A 45 -0.22 -25.15 6.96
N VAL A 46 0.87 -25.87 7.20
CA VAL A 46 1.00 -27.28 6.79
C VAL A 46 0.23 -28.12 7.80
N ASP A 47 -0.65 -28.99 7.32
CA ASP A 47 -1.43 -29.89 8.17
C ASP A 47 -0.50 -30.81 8.98
N ASP A 48 -0.79 -30.99 10.27
CA ASP A 48 -0.07 -31.91 11.15
C ASP A 48 -0.01 -33.34 10.60
N ALA A 49 -0.96 -33.74 9.74
CA ALA A 49 -0.93 -35.03 9.06
C ALA A 49 0.26 -35.21 8.11
N ILE A 50 0.84 -34.13 7.58
CA ILE A 50 1.99 -34.15 6.67
C ILE A 50 3.28 -34.25 7.50
N LYS A 51 3.91 -35.42 7.48
CA LYS A 51 5.10 -35.72 8.32
C LYS A 51 6.46 -35.51 7.63
N ILE A 52 6.47 -35.01 6.40
CA ILE A 52 7.70 -34.67 5.68
C ILE A 52 7.93 -33.15 5.71
N PRO A 53 9.19 -32.66 5.64
CA PRO A 53 9.46 -31.23 5.54
C PRO A 53 8.82 -30.62 4.30
N VAL A 54 8.17 -29.47 4.47
CA VAL A 54 7.63 -28.65 3.38
C VAL A 54 8.25 -27.27 3.52
N VAL A 55 9.00 -26.85 2.50
CA VAL A 55 9.71 -25.57 2.48
C VAL A 55 9.25 -24.78 1.27
N CYS A 56 8.97 -23.49 1.47
CA CYS A 56 8.68 -22.59 0.37
C CYS A 56 9.97 -21.89 -0.09
N ILE A 57 10.12 -21.74 -1.39
CA ILE A 57 11.20 -20.96 -2.00
C ILE A 57 10.62 -19.94 -3.00
N GLU A 58 11.43 -18.94 -3.32
CA GLU A 58 11.14 -17.91 -4.31
C GLU A 58 11.05 -18.49 -5.72
N LYS A 59 10.40 -17.76 -6.64
CA LYS A 59 10.26 -18.23 -8.02
C LYS A 59 11.62 -18.42 -8.70
N SER A 60 12.56 -17.48 -8.51
CA SER A 60 13.90 -17.50 -9.10
C SER A 60 14.69 -18.76 -8.74
N ALA A 61 14.68 -19.16 -7.48
CA ALA A 61 15.33 -20.39 -7.02
C ALA A 61 14.68 -21.64 -7.62
N GLY A 62 13.34 -21.66 -7.73
CA GLY A 62 12.62 -22.74 -8.40
C GLY A 62 12.98 -22.85 -9.89
N ASP A 63 13.01 -21.72 -10.60
CA ASP A 63 13.39 -21.67 -12.01
C ASP A 63 14.85 -22.11 -12.24
N ASP A 64 15.78 -21.68 -11.36
CA ASP A 64 17.19 -22.12 -11.38
C ASP A 64 17.31 -23.63 -11.17
N PHE A 65 16.59 -24.18 -10.19
CA PHE A 65 16.59 -25.61 -9.94
C PHE A 65 16.05 -26.40 -11.13
N ILE A 66 14.99 -25.93 -11.78
CA ILE A 66 14.45 -26.59 -12.99
C ILE A 66 15.50 -26.61 -14.09
N LYS A 67 16.13 -25.47 -14.39
CA LYS A 67 17.18 -25.38 -15.41
C LYS A 67 18.32 -26.37 -15.15
N ARG A 68 18.81 -26.41 -13.91
CA ARG A 68 19.91 -27.30 -13.49
C ARG A 68 19.53 -28.78 -13.55
N LEU A 69 18.29 -29.11 -13.18
CA LEU A 69 17.75 -30.46 -13.32
C LEU A 69 17.62 -30.88 -14.80
N ASP A 70 17.21 -29.97 -15.68
CA ASP A 70 17.15 -30.21 -17.13
C ASP A 70 18.55 -30.43 -17.75
N GLU A 71 19.58 -29.82 -17.17
CA GLU A 71 21.00 -30.04 -17.50
C GLU A 71 21.56 -31.36 -16.90
N GLY A 72 20.75 -32.11 -16.14
CA GLY A 72 21.12 -33.40 -15.55
C GLY A 72 21.88 -33.29 -14.23
N GLU A 73 21.90 -32.11 -13.61
CA GLU A 73 22.57 -31.90 -12.33
C GLU A 73 21.79 -32.54 -11.17
N VAL A 74 22.52 -33.05 -10.17
CA VAL A 74 21.92 -33.57 -8.93
C VAL A 74 21.99 -32.48 -7.87
N ILE A 75 20.85 -31.86 -7.57
CA ILE A 75 20.74 -30.83 -6.53
C ILE A 75 20.65 -31.51 -5.17
N THR A 76 21.57 -31.16 -4.26
CA THR A 76 21.55 -31.62 -2.87
C THR A 76 21.12 -30.46 -1.98
N LEU A 77 20.15 -30.71 -1.10
CA LEU A 77 19.71 -29.76 -0.08
C LEU A 77 20.32 -30.17 1.25
N SER A 78 20.95 -29.23 1.96
CA SER A 78 21.34 -29.40 3.35
C SER A 78 20.83 -28.22 4.20
N SER A 79 20.71 -28.43 5.51
CA SER A 79 20.34 -27.40 6.48
C SER A 79 21.41 -27.34 7.58
N ASP A 80 22.67 -27.20 7.17
CA ASP A 80 23.81 -27.30 8.08
C ASP A 80 24.03 -26.03 8.93
N GLU A 81 23.28 -24.94 8.69
CA GLU A 81 23.38 -23.70 9.47
C GLU A 81 22.04 -23.08 9.90
N ASP A 82 22.17 -22.26 10.96
CA ASP A 82 21.23 -21.31 11.53
C ASP A 82 20.68 -20.32 10.49
N LEU A 83 19.61 -19.62 10.86
CA LEU A 83 18.94 -18.54 10.11
C LEU A 83 19.91 -17.67 9.27
N ILE A 84 19.84 -17.75 7.94
CA ILE A 84 20.61 -16.91 7.01
C ILE A 84 19.78 -15.72 6.53
N ALA A 85 20.42 -14.55 6.42
CA ALA A 85 19.84 -13.39 5.76
C ALA A 85 20.02 -13.50 4.25
N VAL A 86 18.92 -13.50 3.50
CA VAL A 86 18.90 -13.53 2.03
C VAL A 86 18.30 -12.22 1.53
N PRO A 87 18.89 -11.57 0.51
CA PRO A 87 18.28 -10.42 -0.13
C PRO A 87 16.90 -10.77 -0.69
N SER A 88 15.89 -9.93 -0.44
CA SER A 88 14.57 -10.07 -1.09
C SER A 88 14.70 -9.83 -2.60
N ALA A 89 13.97 -10.61 -3.40
CA ALA A 89 13.87 -10.42 -4.85
C ALA A 89 12.98 -9.23 -5.22
N ARG A 90 12.22 -8.66 -4.28
CA ARG A 90 11.40 -7.45 -4.45
C ARG A 90 11.66 -6.41 -3.34
N PRO A 91 12.90 -5.90 -3.23
CA PRO A 91 13.22 -4.92 -2.20
C PRO A 91 12.41 -3.64 -2.40
N ALA A 92 12.05 -2.98 -1.30
CA ALA A 92 11.33 -1.70 -1.31
C ALA A 92 10.00 -1.70 -2.10
N THR A 93 9.27 -2.82 -2.09
CA THR A 93 7.92 -2.92 -2.66
C THR A 93 6.85 -3.01 -1.57
N VAL A 94 5.62 -2.59 -1.89
CA VAL A 94 4.48 -2.81 -0.99
C VAL A 94 4.02 -4.26 -1.13
N SER A 95 3.74 -4.92 -0.01
CA SER A 95 3.28 -6.31 0.01
C SER A 95 1.91 -6.46 -0.65
N TYR A 96 1.71 -7.54 -1.43
CA TYR A 96 0.46 -7.80 -2.16
C TYR A 96 -0.79 -7.85 -1.27
N PHE A 97 -0.63 -8.21 0.01
CA PHE A 97 -1.74 -8.30 0.97
C PHE A 97 -2.04 -6.96 1.67
N SER A 98 -1.21 -5.93 1.45
CA SER A 98 -1.41 -4.64 2.08
C SER A 98 -2.68 -4.00 1.54
N SER A 99 -3.56 -3.56 2.46
CA SER A 99 -4.79 -2.87 2.06
C SER A 99 -4.47 -1.57 1.35
N TRP A 100 -5.24 -1.30 0.31
CA TRP A 100 -5.23 -0.03 -0.41
C TRP A 100 -6.23 0.93 0.22
N GLY A 101 -5.97 2.22 0.07
CA GLY A 101 -6.98 3.25 0.24
C GLY A 101 -7.48 3.80 -1.10
N PRO A 102 -7.94 5.07 -1.12
CA PRO A 102 -8.11 5.94 0.05
C PRO A 102 -9.15 5.37 1.03
N SER A 103 -9.35 6.04 2.17
CA SER A 103 -10.46 5.70 3.06
C SER A 103 -11.82 5.93 2.38
N THR A 104 -12.90 5.50 3.03
CA THR A 104 -14.28 5.73 2.57
C THR A 104 -14.67 7.21 2.50
N SER A 105 -13.90 8.11 3.11
CA SER A 105 -14.05 9.57 3.05
C SER A 105 -13.01 10.25 2.15
N LEU A 106 -12.33 9.48 1.28
CA LEU A 106 -11.21 9.94 0.43
C LEU A 106 -9.97 10.45 1.18
N GLU A 107 -9.86 10.23 2.49
CA GLU A 107 -8.62 10.52 3.20
C GLU A 107 -7.48 9.60 2.75
N LEU A 108 -6.26 10.15 2.69
CA LEU A 108 -5.04 9.39 2.38
C LEU A 108 -4.82 8.27 3.39
N LYS A 109 -5.10 7.04 2.92
CA LYS A 109 -4.79 5.78 3.59
C LYS A 109 -4.13 4.81 2.60
N PRO A 110 -3.21 3.93 3.06
CA PRO A 110 -2.57 3.97 4.38
C PRO A 110 -1.82 5.28 4.61
N THR A 111 -1.51 5.62 5.86
CA THR A 111 -0.87 6.93 6.15
C THR A 111 0.63 6.90 5.85
N ILE A 112 1.29 5.76 6.07
CA ILE A 112 2.73 5.54 5.88
C ILE A 112 2.99 4.03 5.65
N THR A 113 4.09 3.70 5.01
CA THR A 113 4.57 2.33 4.79
C THR A 113 5.76 2.03 5.71
N ALA A 114 5.86 0.79 6.18
CA ALA A 114 6.98 0.30 6.99
C ALA A 114 7.25 -1.19 6.69
N PRO A 115 8.44 -1.72 7.05
CA PRO A 115 8.75 -3.13 6.87
C PRO A 115 7.73 -4.03 7.57
N GLY A 116 7.04 -4.87 6.79
CA GLY A 116 6.02 -5.79 7.30
C GLY A 116 6.04 -7.18 6.67
N ASN A 117 6.91 -7.43 5.69
CA ASN A 117 7.04 -8.74 5.06
C ASN A 117 8.28 -9.46 5.58
N GLN A 118 8.15 -10.74 5.91
CA GLN A 118 9.24 -11.61 6.36
C GLN A 118 10.03 -11.02 7.54
N ILE A 119 9.32 -10.48 8.52
CA ILE A 119 9.92 -9.90 9.72
C ILE A 119 10.26 -11.01 10.71
N TYR A 120 11.55 -11.15 11.01
CA TYR A 120 12.04 -12.03 12.06
C TYR A 120 11.85 -11.36 13.43
N SER A 121 11.07 -11.99 14.31
CA SER A 121 10.76 -11.47 15.63
C SER A 121 10.47 -12.57 16.64
N THR A 122 10.14 -12.19 17.87
CA THR A 122 9.83 -13.12 18.96
C THR A 122 8.47 -13.80 18.76
N LEU A 123 8.42 -15.09 19.07
CA LEU A 123 7.21 -15.91 19.16
C LEU A 123 7.08 -16.52 20.56
N PRO A 124 5.88 -17.02 20.95
CA PRO A 124 5.72 -17.83 22.14
C PRO A 124 6.75 -18.96 22.23
N LEU A 125 7.20 -19.30 23.44
CA LEU A 125 8.26 -20.31 23.63
C LEU A 125 7.89 -21.69 23.07
N ASN A 126 6.61 -22.05 23.14
CA ASN A 126 6.07 -23.29 22.56
C ASN A 126 5.98 -23.25 21.02
N MET A 127 6.22 -22.10 20.38
CA MET A 127 6.27 -21.92 18.93
C MET A 127 7.71 -21.72 18.42
N GLY A 128 8.73 -21.97 19.23
CA GLY A 128 10.13 -21.88 18.81
C GLY A 128 10.85 -20.57 19.17
N ARG A 129 10.25 -19.72 20.03
CA ARG A 129 10.83 -18.47 20.60
C ARG A 129 11.04 -17.32 19.61
N TYR A 130 11.44 -17.64 18.38
CA TYR A 130 11.58 -16.70 17.28
C TYR A 130 11.00 -17.30 16.01
N GLY A 131 10.58 -16.43 15.10
CA GLY A 131 10.13 -16.85 13.78
C GLY A 131 9.90 -15.67 12.85
N ILE A 132 9.57 -16.01 11.61
CA ILE A 132 9.35 -15.05 10.53
C ILE A 132 7.84 -14.93 10.30
N GLN A 133 7.31 -13.71 10.36
CA GLN A 133 5.92 -13.43 10.00
C GLN A 133 5.81 -12.26 9.01
N SER A 134 4.70 -12.24 8.27
CA SER A 134 4.36 -11.18 7.33
C SER A 134 2.99 -10.62 7.65
N GLY A 135 2.84 -9.30 7.58
CA GLY A 135 1.57 -8.61 7.75
C GLY A 135 1.75 -7.13 8.01
N THR A 136 0.70 -6.35 7.75
CA THR A 136 0.62 -4.97 8.27
C THR A 136 0.65 -4.95 9.80
N SER A 137 0.25 -6.04 10.47
CA SER A 137 0.46 -6.29 11.90
C SER A 137 1.93 -6.27 12.33
N MET A 138 2.88 -6.52 11.43
CA MET A 138 4.32 -6.41 11.70
C MET A 138 4.86 -5.01 11.37
N ALA A 139 4.30 -4.35 10.35
CA ALA A 139 4.62 -2.96 10.03
C ALA A 139 4.14 -1.98 11.12
N SER A 140 2.98 -2.24 11.73
CA SER A 140 2.40 -1.37 12.77
C SER A 140 3.31 -1.19 14.01
N PRO A 141 3.84 -2.26 14.66
CA PRO A 141 4.75 -2.10 15.80
C PRO A 141 6.09 -1.48 15.41
N TYR A 142 6.54 -1.64 14.15
CA TYR A 142 7.71 -0.92 13.64
C TYR A 142 7.48 0.60 13.69
N VAL A 143 6.37 1.07 13.13
CA VAL A 143 5.98 2.49 13.18
C VAL A 143 5.77 2.96 14.62
N ALA A 144 5.17 2.14 15.48
CA ALA A 144 4.99 2.47 16.89
C ALA A 144 6.33 2.68 17.63
N GLY A 145 7.34 1.86 17.33
CA GLY A 145 8.70 2.04 17.84
C GLY A 145 9.35 3.33 17.35
N CYS A 146 9.24 3.64 16.06
CA CYS A 146 9.70 4.91 15.50
C CYS A 146 9.02 6.12 16.14
N LEU A 147 7.71 6.05 16.36
CA LEU A 147 6.94 7.08 17.03
C LEU A 147 7.37 7.25 18.49
N ALA A 148 7.65 6.16 19.22
CA ALA A 148 8.15 6.22 20.58
C ALA A 148 9.49 6.94 20.69
N LEU A 149 10.43 6.66 19.75
CA LEU A 149 11.70 7.38 19.66
C LEU A 149 11.48 8.87 19.37
N LEU A 150 10.53 9.20 18.49
CA LEU A 150 10.20 10.59 18.19
C LEU A 150 9.60 11.32 19.40
N CYS A 151 8.75 10.66 20.18
CA CYS A 151 8.22 11.17 21.44
C CYS A 151 9.33 11.44 22.47
N GLU A 152 10.37 10.62 22.51
CA GLU A 152 11.53 10.85 23.37
C GLU A 152 12.35 12.05 22.91
N LEU A 153 12.57 12.18 21.59
CA LEU A 153 13.34 13.29 21.01
C LEU A 153 12.61 14.64 21.11
N MET A 154 11.28 14.65 21.02
CA MET A 154 10.48 15.88 21.00
C MET A 154 9.22 15.80 21.89
N PRO A 155 9.37 15.72 23.22
CA PRO A 155 8.27 15.41 24.15
C PRO A 155 7.13 16.44 24.17
N ASN A 156 7.38 17.65 23.70
CA ASN A 156 6.42 18.78 23.76
C ASN A 156 5.66 19.02 22.45
N LEU A 157 5.79 18.16 21.44
CA LEU A 157 5.00 18.27 20.23
C LEU A 157 3.51 18.02 20.49
N ALA A 158 2.67 18.71 19.72
CA ALA A 158 1.27 18.34 19.63
C ALA A 158 1.13 16.95 18.99
N ILE A 159 0.17 16.16 19.47
CA ILE A 159 -0.04 14.75 19.05
C ILE A 159 -0.10 14.61 17.52
N ARG A 160 -0.80 15.53 16.85
CA ARG A 160 -0.95 15.54 15.39
C ARG A 160 0.40 15.63 14.68
N ASP A 161 1.33 16.41 15.23
CA ASP A 161 2.54 16.80 14.53
C ASP A 161 3.57 15.66 14.51
N TYR A 162 3.58 14.77 15.50
CA TYR A 162 4.40 13.55 15.44
C TYR A 162 4.16 12.73 14.15
N THR A 163 2.89 12.57 13.76
CA THR A 163 2.56 11.86 12.52
C THR A 163 2.99 12.63 11.28
N SER A 164 2.97 13.97 11.33
CA SER A 164 3.43 14.83 10.25
C SER A 164 4.94 14.69 10.01
N TYR A 165 5.76 14.64 11.06
CA TYR A 165 7.20 14.40 10.93
C TYR A 165 7.48 13.10 10.17
N LEU A 166 6.87 11.99 10.61
CA LEU A 166 7.06 10.69 9.95
C LEU A 166 6.59 10.69 8.50
N ARG A 167 5.47 11.37 8.19
CA ARG A 167 4.92 11.42 6.84
C ARG A 167 5.74 12.30 5.90
N HIS A 168 6.19 13.46 6.36
CA HIS A 168 6.87 14.41 5.48
C HIS A 168 8.29 13.99 5.14
N THR A 169 8.92 13.19 5.99
CA THR A 169 10.27 12.65 5.74
C THR A 169 10.26 11.23 5.18
N ALA A 170 9.07 10.65 4.95
CA ALA A 170 8.96 9.31 4.38
C ALA A 170 9.42 9.30 2.92
N LYS A 171 10.15 8.24 2.57
CA LYS A 171 10.71 8.03 1.23
C LYS A 171 9.66 7.41 0.31
N ALA A 172 9.40 8.05 -0.83
CA ALA A 172 8.54 7.48 -1.85
C ALA A 172 9.12 6.16 -2.39
N LEU A 173 8.24 5.19 -2.62
CA LEU A 173 8.56 3.94 -3.28
C LEU A 173 8.36 4.11 -4.79
N GLU A 174 9.33 3.66 -5.58
CA GLU A 174 9.31 3.75 -7.04
C GLU A 174 8.29 2.78 -7.64
N SER A 175 7.62 3.23 -8.70
CA SER A 175 6.83 2.37 -9.57
C SER A 175 7.74 1.45 -10.39
N ASP A 176 7.17 0.36 -10.90
CA ASP A 176 7.78 -0.42 -11.98
C ASP A 176 7.80 0.36 -13.32
N LYS A 177 7.07 1.47 -13.41
CA LYS A 177 7.13 2.41 -14.54
C LYS A 177 8.11 3.55 -14.28
N PRO A 178 9.05 3.78 -15.20
CA PRO A 178 9.99 4.89 -15.08
C PRO A 178 9.28 6.24 -14.96
N GLY A 179 9.72 7.05 -13.99
CA GLY A 179 9.24 8.42 -13.79
C GLY A 179 7.98 8.54 -12.93
N PHE A 180 7.51 7.43 -12.33
CA PHE A 180 6.40 7.44 -11.39
C PHE A 180 6.79 6.81 -10.06
N ILE A 181 6.19 7.31 -8.99
CA ILE A 181 6.18 6.62 -7.69
C ILE A 181 4.94 5.73 -7.59
N LEU A 182 4.94 4.71 -6.72
CA LEU A 182 3.76 3.88 -6.46
C LEU A 182 2.55 4.74 -6.07
N SER A 183 1.35 4.25 -6.37
CA SER A 183 0.12 4.97 -6.00
C SER A 183 0.11 5.31 -4.51
N LEU A 184 -0.25 6.55 -4.16
CA LEU A 184 -0.40 6.97 -2.76
C LEU A 184 -1.48 6.16 -2.04
N ALA A 185 -2.47 5.65 -2.78
CA ALA A 185 -3.47 4.71 -2.27
C ALA A 185 -2.84 3.39 -1.78
N GLN A 186 -1.66 3.02 -2.27
CA GLN A 186 -0.94 1.82 -1.87
C GLN A 186 0.12 2.10 -0.80
N GLN A 187 0.94 3.12 -1.02
CA GLN A 187 2.12 3.39 -0.18
C GLN A 187 1.90 4.46 0.91
N GLY A 188 0.81 5.22 0.85
CA GLY A 188 0.59 6.36 1.72
C GLY A 188 1.67 7.43 1.53
N ALA A 189 2.17 7.99 2.62
CA ALA A 189 3.33 8.87 2.56
C ALA A 189 4.65 8.15 2.18
N GLY A 190 4.66 6.86 1.88
CA GLY A 190 5.88 6.13 1.51
C GLY A 190 6.55 5.46 2.70
N LEU A 191 7.74 4.91 2.48
CA LEU A 191 8.50 4.15 3.47
C LEU A 191 9.05 5.08 4.57
N ILE A 192 8.75 4.75 5.83
CA ILE A 192 9.27 5.45 6.99
C ILE A 192 10.80 5.54 6.96
N ASP A 193 11.33 6.74 7.20
CA ASP A 193 12.77 7.01 7.23
C ASP A 193 13.14 7.88 8.43
N MET A 194 13.60 7.22 9.50
CA MET A 194 14.03 7.91 10.72
C MET A 194 15.31 8.71 10.55
N SER A 195 16.14 8.41 9.54
CA SER A 195 17.35 9.19 9.27
C SER A 195 16.97 10.56 8.74
N SER A 196 16.00 10.61 7.84
CA SER A 196 15.43 11.87 7.33
C SER A 196 14.69 12.63 8.44
N VAL A 197 14.01 11.95 9.37
CA VAL A 197 13.47 12.59 10.59
C VAL A 197 14.58 13.25 11.41
N THR A 198 15.65 12.52 11.73
CA THR A 198 16.75 13.09 12.53
C THR A 198 17.48 14.22 11.81
N ASN A 199 17.62 14.13 10.49
CA ASN A 199 18.19 15.21 9.69
C ASN A 199 17.30 16.44 9.78
N MET A 200 15.98 16.29 9.58
CA MET A 200 15.02 17.36 9.75
C MET A 200 15.10 18.00 11.14
N LEU A 201 15.33 17.24 12.22
CA LEU A 201 15.45 17.79 13.58
C LEU A 201 16.71 18.62 13.82
N ASN A 202 17.78 18.36 13.07
CA ASN A 202 19.00 19.17 13.17
C ASN A 202 18.80 20.58 12.58
N PHE A 203 17.78 20.74 11.73
CA PHE A 203 17.31 22.03 11.24
C PHE A 203 16.10 22.38 12.10
N ASP A 204 16.18 23.37 12.99
CA ASP A 204 15.13 23.69 13.98
C ASP A 204 13.91 24.36 13.30
N SER A 205 13.40 23.74 12.25
CA SER A 205 12.35 24.18 11.35
C SER A 205 11.09 23.40 11.69
N TYR A 206 10.05 24.14 12.10
CA TYR A 206 8.78 23.53 12.47
C TYR A 206 7.82 23.58 11.29
N LEU A 207 7.31 22.40 10.92
CA LEU A 207 6.37 22.29 9.83
C LEU A 207 4.95 22.08 10.32
N ALA A 208 4.12 23.10 10.11
CA ALA A 208 2.69 23.02 10.30
C ALA A 208 2.01 22.79 8.94
N LEU A 209 1.68 21.53 8.63
CA LEU A 209 0.84 21.25 7.47
C LEU A 209 -0.63 21.49 7.83
N THR A 210 -1.32 22.26 7.00
CA THR A 210 -2.79 22.19 6.91
C THR A 210 -3.12 21.13 5.87
N THR A 211 -3.76 20.05 6.31
CA THR A 211 -4.18 18.97 5.41
C THR A 211 -5.36 19.44 4.57
N LEU A 212 -5.35 19.09 3.29
CA LEU A 212 -6.47 19.23 2.38
C LEU A 212 -7.73 18.54 2.92
N LEU A 213 -8.85 19.24 2.73
CA LEU A 213 -10.21 18.73 2.81
C LEU A 213 -10.88 18.97 1.45
N ASP A 214 -11.59 17.93 1.02
CA ASP A 214 -12.68 17.89 0.03
C ASP A 214 -12.37 17.96 -1.48
N SER A 215 -12.45 16.78 -2.11
CA SER A 215 -13.21 16.44 -3.33
C SER A 215 -13.54 17.57 -4.33
N PHE A 216 -13.08 17.45 -5.59
CA PHE A 216 -13.37 18.41 -6.66
C PHE A 216 -14.43 17.96 -7.68
N TYR A 217 -15.33 18.91 -7.98
CA TYR A 217 -15.82 19.23 -9.32
C TYR A 217 -15.73 20.75 -9.50
N ALA A 218 -14.93 21.25 -10.44
CA ALA A 218 -15.09 22.63 -10.87
C ALA A 218 -16.21 22.70 -11.92
N SER A 219 -17.04 23.73 -11.79
CA SER A 219 -18.25 23.98 -12.58
C SER A 219 -17.99 24.38 -14.04
N ASP A 220 -16.74 24.41 -14.50
CA ASP A 220 -16.30 24.93 -15.79
C ASP A 220 -15.59 23.89 -16.69
N GLY A 221 -15.50 22.63 -16.26
CA GLY A 221 -14.91 21.55 -17.06
C GLY A 221 -13.41 21.37 -16.86
N GLU A 222 -12.74 22.17 -16.03
CA GLU A 222 -11.35 21.92 -15.59
C GLU A 222 -11.33 21.22 -14.23
N GLN A 223 -10.71 20.04 -14.12
CA GLN A 223 -10.56 19.34 -12.83
C GLN A 223 -9.31 19.84 -12.13
N PHE A 224 -9.46 20.74 -11.15
CA PHE A 224 -8.30 21.22 -10.38
C PHE A 224 -8.52 21.22 -8.89
N ASP A 225 -7.50 20.89 -8.09
CA ASP A 225 -7.50 21.03 -6.62
C ASP A 225 -6.50 22.11 -6.18
N MET A 226 -6.83 22.88 -5.14
CA MET A 226 -5.92 23.83 -4.50
C MET A 226 -5.58 23.39 -3.08
N PHE A 227 -4.30 23.11 -2.84
CA PHE A 227 -3.82 22.85 -1.49
C PHE A 227 -2.73 23.79 -1.04
N ASN A 228 -2.73 24.06 0.26
CA ASN A 228 -1.76 24.93 0.88
C ASN A 228 -0.68 24.12 1.61
N ILE A 229 0.57 24.51 1.39
CA ILE A 229 1.69 24.10 2.23
C ILE A 229 2.10 25.33 3.02
N SER A 230 2.21 25.18 4.34
CA SER A 230 2.71 26.21 5.24
C SER A 230 4.00 25.74 5.89
N LEU A 231 5.06 26.52 5.75
CA LEU A 231 6.40 26.24 6.23
C LEU A 231 6.80 27.38 7.17
N VAL A 232 7.14 27.05 8.42
CA VAL A 232 7.60 28.06 9.38
C VAL A 232 9.07 27.80 9.69
N ASN A 233 9.92 28.77 9.40
CA ASN A 233 11.32 28.69 9.81
C ASN A 233 11.44 29.13 11.27
N ARG A 234 11.79 28.20 12.17
CA ARG A 234 12.06 28.49 13.58
C ARG A 234 13.55 28.46 13.92
N ASP A 235 14.40 28.28 12.91
CA ASP A 235 15.84 28.30 13.06
C ASP A 235 16.35 29.75 13.14
N VAL A 236 17.64 29.90 13.40
CA VAL A 236 18.36 31.17 13.40
C VAL A 236 18.99 31.50 12.04
N VAL A 237 18.93 30.57 11.08
CA VAL A 237 19.44 30.74 9.71
C VAL A 237 18.31 30.83 8.69
N ALA A 238 18.58 31.51 7.58
CA ALA A 238 17.68 31.55 6.43
C ALA A 238 17.83 30.30 5.57
N TYR A 239 16.72 29.79 5.02
CA TYR A 239 16.75 28.64 4.12
C TYR A 239 16.43 29.06 2.69
N HIS A 240 17.21 28.58 1.73
CA HIS A 240 16.77 28.61 0.34
C HIS A 240 15.73 27.51 0.11
N VAL A 241 14.59 27.88 -0.48
CA VAL A 241 13.46 26.96 -0.70
C VAL A 241 13.34 26.67 -2.19
N ASN A 242 13.40 25.39 -2.55
CA ASN A 242 13.13 24.93 -3.91
C ASN A 242 12.08 23.82 -3.91
N THR A 243 11.03 23.99 -4.70
CA THR A 243 9.95 23.00 -4.80
C THR A 243 10.01 22.23 -6.11
N THR A 244 9.92 20.91 -6.00
CA THR A 244 9.72 19.96 -7.11
C THR A 244 8.48 19.12 -6.87
N TYR A 245 8.16 18.20 -7.78
CA TYR A 245 7.03 17.30 -7.60
C TYR A 245 7.30 15.91 -8.17
N GLU A 246 6.61 14.93 -7.59
CA GLU A 246 6.65 13.54 -8.00
C GLU A 246 5.23 13.08 -8.34
N THR A 247 5.06 12.56 -9.56
CA THR A 247 3.77 12.02 -10.01
C THR A 247 3.68 10.55 -9.60
N ALA A 248 2.55 10.18 -8.99
CA ALA A 248 2.30 8.80 -8.64
C ALA A 248 1.58 8.02 -9.74
N GLU A 249 1.51 6.71 -9.60
CA GLU A 249 0.56 5.91 -10.37
C GLU A 249 -0.86 6.37 -10.10
N GLN A 250 -1.50 6.89 -11.14
CA GLN A 250 -2.94 7.14 -11.17
C GLN A 250 -3.63 5.81 -11.40
N VAL A 251 -4.63 5.49 -10.59
CA VAL A 251 -5.23 4.16 -10.57
C VAL A 251 -6.75 4.25 -10.64
N THR A 252 -7.35 3.35 -11.41
CA THR A 252 -8.80 3.11 -11.32
C THR A 252 -9.07 1.72 -10.74
N PRO A 253 -9.60 1.62 -9.51
CA PRO A 253 -10.12 0.38 -8.97
C PRO A 253 -11.58 0.14 -9.39
N PHE A 254 -12.11 0.91 -10.35
CA PHE A 254 -13.53 0.86 -10.71
C PHE A 254 -13.74 0.16 -12.05
N THR A 255 -14.67 -0.79 -12.09
CA THR A 255 -15.17 -1.35 -13.35
C THR A 255 -15.94 -0.29 -14.15
N PRO A 256 -16.19 -0.49 -15.46
CA PRO A 256 -17.08 0.38 -16.23
C PRO A 256 -18.48 0.54 -15.59
N GLU A 257 -18.95 -0.47 -14.86
CA GLU A 257 -20.19 -0.44 -14.07
C GLU A 257 -20.04 0.22 -12.69
N ARG A 258 -18.91 0.89 -12.45
CA ARG A 258 -18.58 1.66 -11.24
C ARG A 258 -18.45 0.81 -9.97
N THR A 259 -18.07 -0.46 -10.10
CA THR A 259 -17.84 -1.35 -8.94
C THR A 259 -16.36 -1.44 -8.57
N LEU A 260 -16.07 -1.58 -7.27
CA LEU A 260 -14.70 -1.67 -6.76
C LEU A 260 -14.09 -3.06 -6.95
N THR A 261 -12.88 -3.10 -7.51
CA THR A 261 -12.02 -4.28 -7.59
C THR A 261 -10.98 -4.31 -6.48
N SER A 262 -10.46 -5.49 -6.15
CA SER A 262 -9.43 -5.66 -5.11
C SER A 262 -8.06 -5.13 -5.51
N GLU A 263 -7.81 -5.05 -6.82
CA GLU A 263 -6.60 -4.50 -7.42
C GLU A 263 -7.00 -3.50 -8.52
N PRO A 264 -6.23 -2.44 -8.77
CA PRO A 264 -6.50 -1.51 -9.86
C PRO A 264 -6.60 -2.21 -11.22
N LEU A 265 -7.65 -1.89 -11.98
CA LEU A 265 -7.85 -2.40 -13.34
C LEU A 265 -6.93 -1.74 -14.35
N ARG A 266 -6.67 -0.44 -14.15
CA ARG A 266 -5.74 0.35 -14.95
C ARG A 266 -4.87 1.20 -14.06
N ARG A 267 -3.67 1.45 -14.58
CA ARG A 267 -2.60 2.23 -13.98
C ARG A 267 -1.97 3.08 -15.09
N TYR A 268 -1.33 4.18 -14.69
CA TYR A 268 -0.37 4.95 -15.50
C TYR A 268 -0.98 5.90 -16.53
N GLU A 269 -1.45 7.03 -16.03
CA GLU A 269 -1.73 8.19 -16.87
C GLU A 269 -1.01 9.41 -16.29
N LYS A 270 -0.57 10.32 -17.16
CA LYS A 270 0.24 11.48 -16.74
C LYS A 270 -0.68 12.57 -16.17
N MET A 271 -0.42 12.98 -14.93
CA MET A 271 -0.99 14.18 -14.31
C MET A 271 -0.02 15.36 -14.49
N ASP A 272 -0.53 16.54 -14.80
CA ASP A 272 0.23 17.78 -14.83
C ASP A 272 -0.09 18.63 -13.59
N MET A 273 0.94 19.01 -12.81
CA MET A 273 0.76 19.85 -11.63
C MET A 273 1.37 21.23 -11.87
N ASN A 274 0.58 22.28 -11.61
CA ASN A 274 0.96 23.66 -11.84
C ASN A 274 0.99 24.45 -10.52
N ASN A 275 2.11 25.08 -10.20
CA ASN A 275 2.22 25.95 -9.03
C ASN A 275 1.66 27.34 -9.35
N ILE A 276 0.73 27.87 -8.52
CA ILE A 276 0.12 29.20 -8.72
C ILE A 276 0.65 30.23 -7.71
N GLY A 277 1.55 29.85 -6.81
CA GLY A 277 2.20 30.77 -5.86
C GLY A 277 3.56 31.29 -6.36
N THR A 278 3.95 32.49 -5.93
CA THR A 278 5.33 32.97 -6.03
C THR A 278 6.22 32.13 -5.11
N ASN A 279 7.23 31.44 -5.66
CA ASN A 279 8.28 30.80 -4.86
C ASN A 279 9.12 31.89 -4.18
N PRO A 280 9.15 32.01 -2.84
CA PRO A 280 10.26 32.70 -2.20
C PRO A 280 11.49 31.85 -2.46
N SER A 281 12.55 32.45 -3.00
CA SER A 281 13.85 31.78 -3.05
C SER A 281 14.44 31.60 -1.66
N THR A 282 13.99 32.36 -0.66
CA THR A 282 14.55 32.39 0.69
C THR A 282 13.43 32.51 1.74
N LEU A 283 13.54 31.74 2.83
CA LEU A 283 12.67 31.75 3.99
C LEU A 283 13.48 32.17 5.22
N GLU A 284 13.27 33.40 5.69
CA GLU A 284 14.05 33.98 6.78
C GLU A 284 13.66 33.42 8.16
N PRO A 285 14.51 33.54 9.19
CA PRO A 285 14.17 33.18 10.57
C PRO A 285 12.85 33.80 11.04
N GLY A 286 11.94 32.97 11.55
CA GLY A 286 10.63 33.38 12.05
C GLY A 286 9.57 33.62 10.96
N GLU A 287 9.92 33.53 9.67
CA GLU A 287 8.96 33.69 8.58
C GLU A 287 8.11 32.44 8.37
N GLU A 288 6.91 32.66 7.84
CA GLU A 288 6.01 31.62 7.36
C GLU A 288 5.85 31.75 5.85
N LEU A 289 6.26 30.73 5.11
CA LEU A 289 5.95 30.57 3.69
C LEU A 289 4.64 29.81 3.54
N ARG A 290 3.65 30.43 2.90
CA ARG A 290 2.41 29.78 2.46
C ARG A 290 2.36 29.69 0.95
N GLN A 291 2.30 28.48 0.41
CA GLN A 291 2.23 28.24 -1.02
C GLN A 291 0.98 27.44 -1.40
N ASN A 292 0.28 27.88 -2.43
CA ASN A 292 -0.88 27.20 -2.99
C ASN A 292 -0.50 26.47 -4.27
N TYR A 293 -0.78 25.18 -4.34
CA TYR A 293 -0.54 24.35 -5.53
C TYR A 293 -1.86 24.07 -6.21
N ARG A 294 -1.88 24.19 -7.55
CA ARG A 294 -2.98 23.71 -8.37
C ARG A 294 -2.60 22.39 -9.03
N VAL A 295 -3.37 21.36 -8.75
CA VAL A 295 -3.25 20.10 -9.50
C VAL A 295 -4.21 20.19 -10.67
N THR A 296 -3.78 19.88 -11.90
CA THR A 296 -4.69 19.73 -13.04
C THR A 296 -4.63 18.28 -13.53
N ILE A 297 -5.78 17.70 -13.80
CA ILE A 297 -5.86 16.33 -14.27
C ILE A 297 -6.21 16.34 -15.76
N ASP A 298 -5.18 16.29 -16.60
CA ASP A 298 -5.34 16.20 -18.05
C ASP A 298 -5.23 14.74 -18.52
N ASN A 299 -5.85 14.43 -19.66
CA ASN A 299 -5.70 13.15 -20.38
C ASN A 299 -6.18 11.87 -19.68
N LEU A 300 -6.91 11.94 -18.55
CA LEU A 300 -7.62 10.77 -18.03
C LEU A 300 -8.93 10.52 -18.83
N PRO A 301 -9.35 9.27 -19.07
CA PRO A 301 -10.68 8.96 -19.61
C PRO A 301 -11.79 9.59 -18.78
N ASP A 302 -12.81 10.18 -19.42
CA ASP A 302 -13.89 10.93 -18.76
C ASP A 302 -15.02 10.05 -18.21
N ASP A 303 -15.14 8.82 -18.70
CA ASP A 303 -16.17 7.86 -18.31
C ASP A 303 -15.85 7.07 -17.04
N GLU A 304 -14.72 7.37 -16.40
CA GLU A 304 -14.16 6.58 -15.30
C GLU A 304 -13.83 7.40 -14.06
N PHE A 305 -13.93 6.71 -12.93
CA PHE A 305 -13.46 7.21 -11.65
C PHE A 305 -11.98 6.87 -11.48
N TRP A 306 -11.16 7.87 -11.20
CA TRP A 306 -9.74 7.67 -10.96
C TRP A 306 -9.37 8.16 -9.58
N ILE A 307 -8.57 7.36 -8.88
CA ILE A 307 -7.81 7.82 -7.73
C ILE A 307 -6.51 8.39 -8.28
N VAL A 308 -6.29 9.66 -7.95
CA VAL A 308 -5.15 10.39 -8.45
C VAL A 308 -4.30 10.91 -7.31
N GLY A 309 -3.00 11.08 -7.53
CA GLY A 309 -2.13 11.62 -6.50
C GLY A 309 -0.70 11.88 -6.94
N GLY A 310 0.04 12.44 -6.01
CA GLY A 310 1.44 12.81 -6.17
C GLY A 310 2.00 13.35 -4.87
N ARG A 311 3.18 13.96 -4.97
CA ARG A 311 3.86 14.58 -3.85
C ARG A 311 4.44 15.90 -4.29
N VAL A 312 4.26 16.93 -3.47
CA VAL A 312 5.08 18.13 -3.55
C VAL A 312 6.31 17.91 -2.71
N VAL A 313 7.48 18.16 -3.29
CA VAL A 313 8.77 17.94 -2.65
C VAL A 313 9.43 19.28 -2.42
N VAL A 314 9.59 19.66 -1.16
CA VAL A 314 10.24 20.91 -0.75
C VAL A 314 11.66 20.58 -0.32
N ASN A 315 12.62 21.17 -1.03
CA ASN A 315 14.04 21.09 -0.73
C ASN A 315 14.44 22.39 -0.03
N LEU A 316 15.00 22.25 1.16
CA LEU A 316 15.49 23.34 1.99
C LEU A 316 17.00 23.22 2.09
N SER A 317 17.73 24.31 1.82
CA SER A 317 19.18 24.37 1.99
C SER A 317 19.61 25.59 2.80
N ASP A 318 20.48 25.37 3.78
CA ASP A 318 21.05 26.43 4.60
C ASP A 318 22.20 27.16 3.86
N PRO A 319 22.78 28.25 4.43
CA PRO A 319 23.91 28.96 3.82
C PRO A 319 25.22 28.17 3.75
N GLN A 320 25.30 26.99 4.36
CA GLN A 320 26.45 26.07 4.32
C GLN A 320 26.22 24.92 3.33
N ASP A 321 25.17 25.00 2.50
CA ASP A 321 24.73 23.98 1.56
C ASP A 321 24.30 22.65 2.21
N ASN A 322 24.05 22.63 3.52
CA ASN A 322 23.36 21.50 4.14
C ASN A 322 21.90 21.53 3.70
N SER A 323 21.37 20.40 3.26
CA SER A 323 20.01 20.32 2.75
C SER A 323 19.22 19.18 3.36
N PHE A 324 17.91 19.40 3.44
CA PHE A 324 16.95 18.36 3.76
C PHE A 324 15.71 18.51 2.88
N GLN A 325 15.01 17.39 2.73
CA GLN A 325 13.85 17.30 1.87
C GLN A 325 12.63 16.93 2.69
N LEU A 326 11.52 17.56 2.33
CA LEU A 326 10.21 17.27 2.87
C LEU A 326 9.28 16.98 1.71
N SER A 327 8.34 16.09 1.96
CA SER A 327 7.41 15.64 0.94
C SER A 327 5.97 15.71 1.46
N PHE A 328 5.08 16.24 0.65
CA PHE A 328 3.70 16.49 1.00
C PHE A 328 2.83 15.66 0.06
N PRO A 329 2.47 14.44 0.47
CA PRO A 329 1.64 13.57 -0.34
C PRO A 329 0.21 14.08 -0.37
N PHE A 330 -0.39 14.07 -1.55
CA PHE A 330 -1.80 14.37 -1.74
C PHE A 330 -2.47 13.27 -2.56
N ILE A 331 -3.76 13.09 -2.33
CA ILE A 331 -4.62 12.18 -3.08
C ILE A 331 -5.91 12.91 -3.39
N ALA A 332 -6.44 12.70 -4.58
CA ALA A 332 -7.70 13.24 -5.03
C ALA A 332 -8.42 12.18 -5.87
N MET A 333 -9.63 12.52 -6.32
CA MET A 333 -10.44 11.66 -7.15
C MET A 333 -10.93 12.44 -8.37
N LYS A 334 -10.73 11.89 -9.57
CA LYS A 334 -11.52 12.27 -10.75
C LYS A 334 -12.85 11.55 -10.66
N GLY A 335 -13.94 12.30 -10.56
CA GLY A 335 -15.29 11.77 -10.39
C GLY A 335 -15.89 12.03 -8.99
N MET A 336 -17.22 11.96 -8.83
CA MET A 336 -17.90 12.24 -7.56
C MET A 336 -17.97 10.94 -6.78
N LEU A 337 -17.35 10.88 -5.60
CA LEU A 337 -17.52 9.75 -4.70
C LEU A 337 -19.00 9.42 -4.44
N ARG A 338 -19.85 10.45 -4.37
CA ARG A 338 -21.31 10.31 -4.16
C ARG A 338 -22.07 9.73 -5.35
N GLU A 339 -21.48 9.75 -6.55
CA GLU A 339 -22.05 9.10 -7.74
C GLU A 339 -21.65 7.63 -7.85
N LEU A 340 -20.74 7.15 -6.99
CA LEU A 340 -20.44 5.73 -6.93
C LEU A 340 -21.64 4.97 -6.37
N PRO A 341 -22.00 3.84 -6.99
CA PRO A 341 -23.07 3.00 -6.47
C PRO A 341 -22.67 2.44 -5.11
N VAL A 342 -23.50 2.69 -4.09
CA VAL A 342 -23.33 2.11 -2.75
C VAL A 342 -23.51 0.59 -2.79
N LEU A 343 -24.41 0.12 -3.66
CA LEU A 343 -24.63 -1.29 -3.94
C LEU A 343 -24.28 -1.56 -5.40
N PRO A 344 -23.44 -2.56 -5.70
CA PRO A 344 -23.03 -2.87 -7.05
C PRO A 344 -24.21 -3.35 -7.90
N PRO A 345 -24.08 -3.34 -9.24
CA PRO A 345 -25.08 -3.90 -10.12
C PRO A 345 -25.30 -5.39 -9.83
N VAL A 346 -26.56 -5.78 -9.90
CA VAL A 346 -27.10 -7.10 -9.55
C VAL A 346 -26.45 -8.29 -10.28
N ASN A 347 -25.77 -8.04 -11.39
CA ASN A 347 -25.14 -9.08 -12.20
C ASN A 347 -23.91 -9.74 -11.56
N ASN A 348 -23.46 -9.31 -10.38
CA ASN A 348 -22.35 -9.94 -9.67
C ASN A 348 -22.78 -10.56 -8.32
N PRO A 349 -23.00 -11.88 -8.24
CA PRO A 349 -23.50 -12.56 -7.04
C PRO A 349 -22.51 -12.60 -5.86
N LEU A 350 -21.28 -12.08 -6.03
CA LEU A 350 -20.29 -11.98 -4.95
C LEU A 350 -20.48 -10.76 -4.06
N TYR A 351 -21.23 -9.75 -4.51
CA TYR A 351 -21.43 -8.53 -3.75
C TYR A 351 -22.80 -8.50 -3.03
N PRO A 352 -22.94 -7.66 -1.99
CA PRO A 352 -24.23 -7.42 -1.35
C PRO A 352 -25.24 -6.80 -2.33
N HIS A 353 -26.45 -7.33 -2.37
CA HIS A 353 -27.57 -6.78 -3.16
C HIS A 353 -28.83 -6.68 -2.31
N LEU A 354 -29.67 -5.68 -2.59
CA LEU A 354 -31.01 -5.61 -2.05
C LEU A 354 -31.91 -6.59 -2.80
N ILE A 355 -32.70 -7.37 -2.06
CA ILE A 355 -33.67 -8.32 -2.59
C ILE A 355 -35.07 -7.85 -2.20
N ASP A 356 -36.00 -7.98 -3.15
CA ASP A 356 -37.43 -7.84 -2.90
C ASP A 356 -37.91 -9.17 -2.29
N PRO A 357 -38.35 -9.20 -1.02
CA PRO A 357 -38.62 -10.46 -0.32
C PRO A 357 -39.84 -11.20 -0.88
N LEU A 358 -40.75 -10.50 -1.57
CA LEU A 358 -41.96 -11.09 -2.14
C LEU A 358 -41.68 -11.79 -3.48
N THR A 359 -40.71 -11.28 -4.23
CA THR A 359 -40.36 -11.82 -5.55
C THR A 359 -39.06 -12.64 -5.54
N GLU A 360 -38.27 -12.53 -4.47
CA GLU A 360 -36.87 -12.98 -4.37
C GLU A 360 -35.94 -12.42 -5.46
N GLU A 361 -36.41 -11.43 -6.22
CA GLU A 361 -35.64 -10.80 -7.28
C GLU A 361 -34.84 -9.62 -6.73
N PRO A 362 -33.65 -9.36 -7.29
CA PRO A 362 -32.85 -8.21 -6.89
C PRO A 362 -33.52 -6.88 -7.23
N ILE A 363 -33.49 -5.96 -6.27
CA ILE A 363 -33.99 -4.59 -6.44
C ILE A 363 -32.96 -3.81 -7.26
N THR A 364 -33.39 -3.35 -8.45
CA THR A 364 -32.57 -2.53 -9.36
C THR A 364 -33.17 -1.14 -9.57
N GLY A 365 -32.31 -0.15 -9.83
CA GLY A 365 -32.69 1.21 -10.24
C GLY A 365 -32.87 2.24 -9.11
N ASN A 366 -32.95 3.53 -9.47
CA ASN A 366 -33.02 4.66 -8.55
C ASN A 366 -34.45 5.01 -8.07
N GLY A 367 -35.34 4.04 -7.98
CA GLY A 367 -36.75 4.25 -7.60
C GLY A 367 -36.96 4.22 -6.09
N THR A 368 -37.94 4.99 -5.59
CA THR A 368 -38.42 4.84 -4.21
C THR A 368 -39.24 3.56 -4.09
N ARG A 369 -38.92 2.71 -3.10
CA ARG A 369 -39.74 1.57 -2.70
C ARG A 369 -40.23 1.75 -1.27
N THR A 370 -41.43 1.27 -1.00
CA THR A 370 -42.05 1.29 0.34
C THR A 370 -42.26 -0.15 0.76
N PHE A 371 -41.84 -0.46 1.99
CA PHE A 371 -42.02 -1.76 2.62
C PHE A 371 -42.98 -1.57 3.78
N SER A 372 -43.95 -2.47 3.93
CA SER A 372 -44.94 -2.39 5.01
C SER A 372 -44.35 -2.69 6.38
N MET A 373 -43.20 -3.37 6.44
CA MET A 373 -42.56 -3.87 7.67
C MET A 373 -43.44 -4.87 8.44
N GLU A 374 -44.43 -5.45 7.78
CA GLU A 374 -45.29 -6.52 8.29
C GLU A 374 -45.00 -7.83 7.54
N GLU A 375 -45.13 -8.96 8.24
CA GLU A 375 -44.82 -10.29 7.71
C GLU A 375 -43.40 -10.37 7.13
N ASP A 376 -43.27 -10.78 5.85
CA ASP A 376 -42.01 -10.91 5.12
C ASP A 376 -41.69 -9.67 4.24
N ASP A 377 -42.47 -8.58 4.32
CA ASP A 377 -42.30 -7.39 3.48
C ASP A 377 -41.36 -6.35 4.14
N PHE A 378 -40.08 -6.71 4.20
CA PHE A 378 -38.98 -5.85 4.65
C PHE A 378 -37.80 -5.89 3.67
N PRO A 379 -36.99 -4.82 3.56
CA PRO A 379 -35.84 -4.81 2.67
C PRO A 379 -34.77 -5.80 3.15
N GLU A 380 -34.41 -6.78 2.32
CA GLU A 380 -33.34 -7.74 2.62
C GLU A 380 -32.04 -7.36 1.93
N LEU A 381 -30.95 -7.28 2.69
CA LEU A 381 -29.60 -7.20 2.13
C LEU A 381 -28.99 -8.61 2.11
N ARG A 382 -28.89 -9.20 0.92
CA ARG A 382 -28.29 -10.52 0.74
C ARG A 382 -26.83 -10.36 0.35
N PHE A 383 -25.93 -10.97 1.12
CA PHE A 383 -24.49 -10.99 0.84
C PHE A 383 -23.95 -12.40 1.03
N ARG A 384 -22.92 -12.75 0.26
CA ARG A 384 -22.22 -14.03 0.39
C ARG A 384 -20.98 -13.84 1.25
N LEU A 385 -20.94 -14.47 2.41
CA LEU A 385 -19.69 -14.64 3.15
C LEU A 385 -18.82 -15.63 2.38
N GLN A 386 -17.80 -15.13 1.68
CA GLN A 386 -16.80 -15.98 1.06
C GLN A 386 -15.85 -16.48 2.17
N TYR A 387 -16.12 -17.68 2.69
CA TYR A 387 -15.13 -18.40 3.49
C TYR A 387 -13.98 -18.81 2.54
N THR A 388 -12.82 -18.18 2.71
CA THR A 388 -11.56 -18.53 2.04
C THR A 388 -10.92 -19.79 2.63
#